data_AF-A0A2V6N4P0-F1
#
_entry.id   AF-A0A2V6N4P0-F1
#
_cell.length_a   1.000
_cell.length_b   1.000
_cell.length_c   1.000
_cell.angle_alpha   90.00
_cell.angle_beta   90.00
_cell.angle_gamma   90.00
#
_symmetry.space_group_name_H-M   'P 1'
#
loop_
_entity.id
_entity.type
_entity.pdbx_description
1 polymer ?
#
loop_
_entity_poly.entity_id
_entity_poly.type
_entity_poly.pdbx_seq_one_letter_code
_entity_poly.pdbx_strand_id
1 'polypeptide(L)'
;MKLSRILLFILILSGFSVPRCSAKVYDSDGSEGSVEGCIRSAAEGDIVTLPAGTFSWTSRLEITKGITLKGQTTIAGAGTSNPTITDATIIQDNTPRKGGNTGTGIIKATMTPAQSFRLTGITFVKGSSTVMPTGGRGTANKLGGQARQHPAGGAGNHPNDAADAGSLGGGQGITGGNRPGGGSGNLGEANRRGGGAGARNFGGPTRPGGGADASTRPGGGGSFGGGDGLIQFMSAGAAPNTSMRMDHCHVTAPIYYGVLLSVNGWVYGVADHNVMEVTGNTHPFFVGH
;
A
#
# COMPACT_ATOMS: atom_id res chain seq x y z
N MET A 1 -18.37 44.37 52.86
CA MET A 1 -17.76 43.77 51.65
C MET A 1 -18.45 42.44 51.36
N LYS A 2 -19.54 42.40 50.58
CA LYS A 2 -19.56 41.98 49.15
C LYS A 2 -18.66 40.77 48.81
N LEU A 3 -18.81 39.66 49.55
CA LEU A 3 -18.15 38.38 49.28
C LEU A 3 -19.12 37.31 48.72
N SER A 4 -20.26 37.72 48.16
CA SER A 4 -21.31 36.80 47.68
C SER A 4 -21.51 36.82 46.15
N ARG A 5 -20.83 37.70 45.41
CA ARG A 5 -21.01 37.83 43.94
C ARG A 5 -19.87 37.29 43.09
N ILE A 6 -18.70 37.00 43.69
CA ILE A 6 -17.53 36.50 42.94
C ILE A 6 -17.58 34.97 42.76
N LEU A 7 -18.16 34.23 43.73
CA LEU A 7 -18.25 32.77 43.63
C LEU A 7 -19.27 32.28 42.58
N LEU A 8 -20.32 33.07 42.30
CA LEU A 8 -21.31 32.76 41.26
C LEU A 8 -20.77 32.99 39.84
N PHE A 9 -19.75 33.84 39.67
CA PHE A 9 -19.14 34.12 38.36
C PHE A 9 -18.12 33.07 37.93
N ILE A 10 -17.53 32.31 38.86
CA ILE A 10 -16.57 31.26 38.52
C ILE A 10 -17.29 30.02 37.95
N LEU A 11 -18.53 29.72 38.39
CA LEU A 11 -19.29 28.58 37.86
C LEU A 11 -19.86 28.82 36.44
N ILE A 12 -20.07 30.10 36.05
CA ILE A 12 -20.59 30.47 34.72
C ILE A 12 -19.45 30.65 33.70
N LEU A 13 -18.23 30.96 34.17
CA LEU A 13 -17.05 31.14 33.31
C LEU A 13 -16.03 29.97 33.37
N SER A 14 -16.28 28.95 34.20
CA SER A 14 -15.79 27.61 33.89
C SER A 14 -16.71 27.05 32.83
N GLY A 15 -16.38 27.30 31.56
CA GLY A 15 -16.96 26.59 30.44
C GLY A 15 -16.84 25.09 30.74
N PHE A 16 -17.89 24.54 31.31
CA PHE A 16 -18.16 23.13 31.34
C PHE A 16 -18.17 22.74 29.86
N SER A 17 -17.02 22.28 29.37
CA SER A 17 -17.00 21.23 28.38
C SER A 17 -17.64 20.04 29.08
N VAL A 18 -18.97 20.08 29.21
CA VAL A 18 -19.74 18.91 29.60
C VAL A 18 -19.33 17.89 28.53
N PRO A 19 -18.71 16.76 28.90
CA PRO A 19 -18.61 15.66 27.97
C PRO A 19 -20.03 15.45 27.45
N ARG A 20 -20.25 15.56 26.14
CA ARG A 20 -21.57 15.29 25.57
C ARG A 20 -21.93 13.87 26.01
N CYS A 21 -22.79 13.75 27.00
CA CYS A 21 -23.14 12.48 27.63
C CYS A 21 -24.00 11.62 26.69
N SER A 22 -24.35 12.14 25.51
CA SER A 22 -24.88 11.39 24.40
C SER A 22 -24.17 11.76 23.10
N ALA A 23 -23.89 10.74 22.29
CA ALA A 23 -23.54 10.93 20.90
C ALA A 23 -24.75 11.50 20.16
N LYS A 24 -24.58 12.61 19.45
CA LYS A 24 -25.62 13.08 18.53
C LYS A 24 -25.62 12.18 17.30
N VAL A 25 -26.82 11.85 16.82
CA VAL A 25 -27.03 11.07 15.60
C VAL A 25 -27.28 12.01 14.43
N TYR A 26 -26.58 11.77 13.33
CA TYR A 26 -26.78 12.43 12.04
C TYR A 26 -27.19 11.39 11.02
N ASP A 27 -28.39 11.55 10.46
CA ASP A 27 -28.91 10.65 9.45
C ASP A 27 -28.55 11.17 8.05
N SER A 28 -27.75 10.38 7.33
CA SER A 28 -27.49 10.63 5.90
C SER A 28 -28.56 9.98 5.03
N ASP A 29 -28.62 10.36 3.76
CA ASP A 29 -29.39 9.63 2.74
C ASP A 29 -28.62 8.44 2.13
N GLY A 30 -27.41 8.15 2.64
CA GLY A 30 -26.50 7.11 2.16
C GLY A 30 -25.64 7.50 0.96
N SER A 31 -25.94 8.60 0.27
CA SER A 31 -25.03 9.15 -0.73
C SER A 31 -23.73 9.64 -0.08
N GLU A 32 -22.63 9.53 -0.80
CA GLU A 32 -21.30 9.93 -0.32
C GLU A 32 -21.28 11.39 0.16
N GLY A 33 -21.86 12.31 -0.63
CA GLY A 33 -21.91 13.74 -0.28
C GLY A 33 -22.76 14.04 0.95
N SER A 34 -23.86 13.31 1.17
CA SER A 34 -24.69 13.44 2.38
C SER A 34 -23.95 12.94 3.62
N VAL A 35 -23.25 11.81 3.50
CA VAL A 35 -22.40 11.29 4.58
C VAL A 35 -21.27 12.28 4.91
N GLU A 36 -20.61 12.84 3.91
CA GLU A 36 -19.58 13.86 4.13
C GLU A 36 -20.15 15.10 4.83
N GLY A 37 -21.33 15.58 4.40
CA GLY A 37 -22.04 16.69 5.04
C GLY A 37 -22.38 16.42 6.51
N CYS A 38 -22.83 15.19 6.83
CA CYS A 38 -23.07 14.75 8.19
C CYS A 38 -21.80 14.73 9.03
N ILE A 39 -20.70 14.19 8.50
CA ILE A 39 -19.39 14.16 9.18
C ILE A 39 -18.86 15.57 9.43
N ARG A 40 -19.02 16.50 8.48
CA ARG A 40 -18.65 17.92 8.67
C ARG A 40 -19.42 18.56 9.84
N SER A 41 -20.68 18.17 10.03
CA SER A 41 -21.54 18.66 11.11
C SER A 41 -21.31 17.95 12.46
N ALA A 42 -20.88 16.70 12.43
CA ALA A 42 -20.62 15.88 13.60
C ALA A 42 -19.43 16.40 14.44
N ALA A 43 -19.46 16.18 15.73
CA ALA A 43 -18.32 16.33 16.62
C ALA A 43 -17.73 14.96 17.01
N GLU A 44 -16.60 15.00 17.71
CA GLU A 44 -16.02 13.81 18.33
C GLU A 44 -17.04 13.07 19.19
N GLY A 45 -17.13 11.76 19.02
CA GLY A 45 -18.06 10.86 19.70
C GLY A 45 -19.44 10.72 19.04
N ASP A 46 -19.78 11.53 18.04
CA ASP A 46 -21.09 11.47 17.38
C ASP A 46 -21.23 10.24 16.45
N ILE A 47 -22.47 9.96 16.04
CA ILE A 47 -22.82 8.85 15.14
C ILE A 47 -23.34 9.42 13.83
N VAL A 48 -22.82 8.94 12.70
CA VAL A 48 -23.36 9.18 11.36
C VAL A 48 -23.96 7.87 10.86
N THR A 49 -25.26 7.87 10.56
CA THR A 49 -25.98 6.68 10.09
C THR A 49 -26.15 6.69 8.58
N LEU A 50 -26.13 5.50 8.00
CA LEU A 50 -26.52 5.23 6.62
C LEU A 50 -27.80 4.39 6.63
N PRO A 51 -28.80 4.72 5.81
CA PRO A 51 -30.02 3.94 5.71
C PRO A 51 -29.77 2.59 5.01
N ALA A 52 -30.77 1.71 5.04
CA ALA A 52 -30.76 0.54 4.17
C ALA A 52 -30.91 0.97 2.71
N GLY A 53 -30.20 0.30 1.82
CA GLY A 53 -30.17 0.61 0.39
C GLY A 53 -28.80 0.32 -0.23
N THR A 54 -28.72 0.52 -1.55
CA THR A 54 -27.49 0.41 -2.33
C THR A 54 -27.06 1.78 -2.81
N PHE A 55 -25.85 2.20 -2.41
CA PHE A 55 -25.31 3.53 -2.69
C PHE A 55 -24.06 3.41 -3.55
N SER A 56 -24.08 4.09 -4.70
CA SER A 56 -22.92 4.18 -5.58
C SER A 56 -22.02 5.33 -5.13
N TRP A 57 -20.83 5.02 -4.62
CA TRP A 57 -19.83 6.03 -4.26
C TRP A 57 -18.78 6.13 -5.35
N THR A 58 -18.42 7.36 -5.70
CA THR A 58 -17.49 7.66 -6.81
C THR A 58 -16.23 8.36 -6.35
N SER A 59 -16.16 8.74 -5.09
CA SER A 59 -14.96 9.26 -4.46
C SER A 59 -14.78 8.64 -3.07
N ARG A 60 -13.58 8.88 -2.54
CA ARG A 60 -13.19 8.44 -1.21
C ARG A 60 -13.79 9.37 -0.16
N LEU A 61 -14.32 8.76 0.89
CA LEU A 61 -14.64 9.45 2.12
C LEU A 61 -13.40 9.55 3.04
N GLU A 62 -12.89 10.76 3.24
CA GLU A 62 -11.79 11.06 4.18
C GLU A 62 -12.38 11.50 5.54
N ILE A 63 -12.06 10.76 6.60
CA ILE A 63 -12.61 10.94 7.94
C ILE A 63 -11.47 11.28 8.91
N THR A 64 -11.53 12.47 9.50
CA THR A 64 -10.55 12.97 10.47
C THR A 64 -11.14 13.22 11.85
N LYS A 65 -12.43 12.90 12.03
CA LYS A 65 -13.16 12.98 13.31
C LYS A 65 -13.39 11.60 13.88
N GLY A 66 -13.24 11.46 15.19
CA GLY A 66 -13.56 10.27 15.95
C GLY A 66 -15.06 10.07 16.09
N ILE A 67 -15.68 9.58 15.02
CA ILE A 67 -17.12 9.30 14.94
C ILE A 67 -17.38 7.80 14.78
N THR A 68 -18.63 7.39 14.98
CA THR A 68 -19.13 6.09 14.54
C THR A 68 -19.84 6.24 13.20
N LEU A 69 -19.34 5.60 12.15
CA LEU A 69 -20.02 5.48 10.87
C LEU A 69 -20.76 4.14 10.84
N LYS A 70 -22.10 4.20 10.77
CA LYS A 70 -22.97 3.04 11.01
C LYS A 70 -23.97 2.82 9.89
N GLY A 71 -23.94 1.66 9.25
CA GLY A 71 -25.05 1.17 8.43
C GLY A 71 -25.94 0.17 9.17
N GLN A 72 -26.75 -0.57 8.41
CA GLN A 72 -27.73 -1.54 8.91
C GLN A 72 -27.40 -3.00 8.57
N THR A 73 -26.27 -3.29 7.91
CA THR A 73 -25.84 -4.66 7.67
C THR A 73 -25.61 -5.38 9.00
N THR A 74 -26.05 -6.62 9.10
CA THR A 74 -25.84 -7.46 10.28
C THR A 74 -25.19 -8.78 9.90
N ILE A 75 -24.39 -9.30 10.82
CA ILE A 75 -23.68 -10.57 10.66
C ILE A 75 -23.91 -11.38 11.92
N ALA A 76 -24.49 -12.57 11.78
CA ALA A 76 -24.63 -13.54 12.84
C ALA A 76 -23.70 -14.73 12.60
N GLY A 77 -23.00 -15.19 13.63
CA GLY A 77 -22.07 -16.31 13.51
C GLY A 77 -20.81 -16.00 12.71
N ALA A 78 -20.30 -14.75 12.77
CA ALA A 78 -19.01 -14.42 12.18
C ALA A 78 -17.91 -15.33 12.76
N GLY A 79 -16.93 -15.70 11.92
CA GLY A 79 -15.87 -16.65 12.30
C GLY A 79 -16.30 -18.12 12.28
N THR A 80 -17.56 -18.44 11.96
CA THR A 80 -18.00 -19.81 11.66
C THR A 80 -17.89 -20.11 10.15
N SER A 81 -18.05 -21.37 9.76
CA SER A 81 -18.06 -21.75 8.34
C SER A 81 -19.28 -21.24 7.57
N ASN A 82 -20.37 -20.89 8.26
CA ASN A 82 -21.63 -20.48 7.65
C ASN A 82 -22.21 -19.26 8.38
N PRO A 83 -21.56 -18.08 8.30
CA PRO A 83 -22.11 -16.86 8.86
C PRO A 83 -23.39 -16.49 8.11
N THR A 84 -24.42 -16.05 8.83
CA THR A 84 -25.61 -15.45 8.22
C THR A 84 -25.38 -13.96 8.09
N ILE A 85 -25.41 -13.46 6.85
CA ILE A 85 -25.19 -12.06 6.54
C ILE A 85 -26.49 -11.48 6.01
N THR A 86 -26.93 -10.36 6.58
CA THR A 86 -28.03 -9.56 6.05
C THR A 86 -27.47 -8.24 5.56
N ASP A 87 -27.19 -8.18 4.26
CA ASP A 87 -26.69 -6.97 3.59
C ASP A 87 -27.82 -5.95 3.45
N ALA A 88 -27.84 -4.94 4.34
CA ALA A 88 -28.89 -3.92 4.35
C ALA A 88 -28.37 -2.56 3.90
N THR A 89 -27.15 -2.16 4.30
CA THR A 89 -26.49 -0.95 3.80
C THR A 89 -25.34 -1.37 2.89
N ILE A 90 -25.52 -1.20 1.58
CA ILE A 90 -24.57 -1.64 0.57
C ILE A 90 -23.91 -0.41 -0.07
N ILE A 91 -22.59 -0.34 0.00
CA ILE A 91 -21.79 0.65 -0.71
C ILE A 91 -21.12 -0.02 -1.91
N GLN A 92 -21.47 0.45 -3.10
CA GLN A 92 -20.85 0.07 -4.36
C GLN A 92 -19.68 0.99 -4.68
N ASP A 93 -18.48 0.43 -4.78
CA ASP A 93 -17.27 1.21 -5.05
C ASP A 93 -17.05 1.49 -6.55
N ASN A 94 -17.53 2.64 -6.99
CA ASN A 94 -17.33 3.21 -8.32
C ASN A 94 -16.20 4.26 -8.37
N THR A 95 -15.31 4.32 -7.37
CA THR A 95 -14.21 5.29 -7.32
C THR A 95 -13.26 5.15 -8.52
N PRO A 96 -13.05 6.15 -9.39
CA PRO A 96 -12.15 6.01 -10.53
C PRO A 96 -10.71 5.72 -10.10
N ARG A 97 -10.15 4.58 -10.55
CA ARG A 97 -8.75 4.21 -10.29
C ARG A 97 -7.90 4.68 -11.46
N LYS A 98 -7.27 5.85 -11.37
CA LYS A 98 -6.37 6.38 -12.41
C LYS A 98 -4.90 6.25 -12.01
N GLY A 99 -4.12 5.62 -12.89
CA GLY A 99 -2.67 5.76 -13.09
C GLY A 99 -1.77 6.07 -11.88
N GLY A 100 -1.55 5.10 -10.98
CA GLY A 100 -0.50 5.20 -9.95
C GLY A 100 -0.83 6.06 -8.74
N ASN A 101 -2.07 6.54 -8.60
CA ASN A 101 -2.47 7.32 -7.44
C ASN A 101 -2.52 6.46 -6.17
N THR A 102 -1.62 6.74 -5.24
CA THR A 102 -1.74 6.37 -3.83
C THR A 102 -2.92 7.15 -3.24
N GLY A 103 -4.00 6.48 -2.88
CA GLY A 103 -5.20 7.09 -2.31
C GLY A 103 -6.53 6.67 -2.93
N THR A 104 -6.68 5.44 -3.44
CA THR A 104 -7.89 5.03 -4.19
C THR A 104 -8.98 4.28 -3.42
N GLY A 105 -8.73 3.79 -2.20
CA GLY A 105 -9.75 3.20 -1.32
C GLY A 105 -10.99 4.06 -1.09
N ILE A 106 -12.10 3.44 -0.70
CA ILE A 106 -13.41 4.09 -0.54
C ILE A 106 -13.57 4.83 0.79
N ILE A 107 -12.90 4.39 1.85
CA ILE A 107 -12.89 5.05 3.15
C ILE A 107 -11.46 5.15 3.65
N LYS A 108 -11.08 6.33 4.14
CA LYS A 108 -9.87 6.54 4.92
C LYS A 108 -10.20 7.26 6.22
N ALA A 109 -9.90 6.63 7.34
CA ALA A 109 -10.02 7.21 8.66
C ALA A 109 -8.62 7.50 9.22
N THR A 110 -8.34 8.77 9.52
CA THR A 110 -7.08 9.24 10.09
C THR A 110 -7.32 9.87 11.45
N MET A 111 -6.94 9.17 12.52
CA MET A 111 -7.27 9.56 13.89
C MET A 111 -6.03 10.04 14.65
N THR A 112 -6.17 11.11 15.42
CA THR A 112 -5.20 11.49 16.46
C THR A 112 -5.29 10.55 17.67
N PRO A 113 -4.32 10.55 18.60
CA PRO A 113 -4.30 9.62 19.74
C PRO A 113 -5.53 9.71 20.65
N ALA A 114 -6.16 10.88 20.72
CA ALA A 114 -7.33 11.14 21.57
C ALA A 114 -8.67 10.76 20.92
N GLN A 115 -8.68 10.48 19.63
CA GLN A 115 -9.91 10.22 18.88
C GLN A 115 -10.23 8.72 18.84
N SER A 116 -11.49 8.40 18.62
CA SER A 116 -11.97 7.01 18.47
C SER A 116 -12.84 6.89 17.24
N PHE A 117 -12.53 5.95 16.34
CA PHE A 117 -13.32 5.73 15.13
C PHE A 117 -13.91 4.32 15.12
N ARG A 118 -15.18 4.20 14.71
CA ARG A 118 -15.83 2.91 14.50
C ARG A 118 -16.54 2.88 13.15
N LEU A 119 -16.19 1.90 12.33
CA LEU A 119 -16.90 1.54 11.11
C LEU A 119 -17.74 0.29 11.38
N THR A 120 -19.05 0.35 11.16
CA THR A 120 -19.91 -0.80 11.46
C THR A 120 -21.15 -0.92 10.59
N GLY A 121 -21.58 -2.15 10.36
CA GLY A 121 -22.86 -2.44 9.72
C GLY A 121 -22.93 -2.04 8.25
N ILE A 122 -21.84 -2.15 7.52
CA ILE A 122 -21.78 -1.77 6.09
C ILE A 122 -21.26 -2.94 5.25
N THR A 123 -21.94 -3.19 4.14
CA THR A 123 -21.51 -4.11 3.09
C THR A 123 -20.80 -3.33 1.99
N PHE A 124 -19.63 -3.77 1.56
CA PHE A 124 -18.88 -3.21 0.45
C PHE A 124 -18.88 -4.18 -0.73
N VAL A 125 -19.28 -3.68 -1.90
CA VAL A 125 -19.34 -4.45 -3.14
C VAL A 125 -18.57 -3.76 -4.25
N LYS A 126 -18.09 -4.54 -5.24
CA LYS A 126 -17.49 -3.93 -6.43
C LYS A 126 -18.48 -3.04 -7.18
N GLY A 127 -17.96 -1.93 -7.68
CA GLY A 127 -18.64 -1.13 -8.68
C GLY A 127 -18.35 -1.53 -10.12
N SER A 128 -18.41 -0.54 -10.99
CA SER A 128 -18.18 -0.63 -12.44
C SER A 128 -16.70 -0.72 -12.80
N SER A 129 -15.80 -0.23 -11.94
CA SER A 129 -14.37 -0.37 -12.20
C SER A 129 -13.95 -1.82 -12.06
N THR A 130 -13.18 -2.27 -13.04
CA THR A 130 -12.46 -3.54 -13.04
C THR A 130 -10.96 -3.36 -12.89
N VAL A 131 -10.52 -2.11 -12.71
CA VAL A 131 -9.11 -1.75 -12.60
C VAL A 131 -8.69 -1.84 -11.13
N MET A 132 -7.65 -2.62 -10.86
CA MET A 132 -6.97 -2.65 -9.56
C MET A 132 -6.14 -1.37 -9.37
N PRO A 133 -6.06 -0.79 -8.15
CA PRO A 133 -5.11 0.28 -7.85
C PRO A 133 -3.67 -0.12 -8.21
N THR A 134 -3.04 0.63 -9.11
CA THR A 134 -1.63 0.43 -9.47
C THR A 134 -0.76 0.95 -8.33
N GLY A 135 -0.13 0.05 -7.56
CA GLY A 135 0.68 0.39 -6.38
C GLY A 135 0.30 -0.41 -5.13
N GLY A 136 -0.91 -0.97 -5.09
CA GLY A 136 -1.27 -1.99 -4.10
C GLY A 136 -0.49 -3.28 -4.33
N ARG A 137 -0.04 -3.93 -3.25
CA ARG A 137 0.70 -5.21 -3.26
C ARG A 137 -0.11 -6.43 -3.76
N GLY A 138 -0.93 -6.26 -4.80
CA GLY A 138 -1.72 -7.32 -5.46
C GLY A 138 -1.21 -7.71 -6.85
N THR A 139 -0.29 -6.96 -7.47
CA THR A 139 0.31 -7.33 -8.77
C THR A 139 1.50 -8.27 -8.60
N ALA A 140 1.30 -9.41 -7.94
CA ALA A 140 2.11 -10.58 -8.28
C ALA A 140 1.56 -11.14 -9.59
N ASN A 141 1.87 -10.45 -10.69
CA ASN A 141 1.91 -11.11 -11.98
C ASN A 141 3.10 -12.09 -11.94
N LYS A 142 2.93 -13.26 -11.31
CA LYS A 142 3.72 -14.45 -11.64
C LYS A 142 3.24 -14.95 -13.02
N LEU A 143 3.30 -14.11 -14.06
CA LEU A 143 3.48 -14.65 -15.39
C LEU A 143 4.88 -15.25 -15.38
N GLY A 144 4.90 -16.56 -15.56
CA GLY A 144 6.05 -17.40 -15.25
C GLY A 144 7.37 -16.87 -15.82
N GLY A 145 8.51 -17.26 -15.26
CA GLY A 145 8.68 -18.62 -14.76
C GLY A 145 8.28 -19.68 -15.80
N GLN A 146 7.93 -19.32 -17.04
CA GLN A 146 8.23 -20.19 -18.15
C GLN A 146 9.73 -20.02 -18.31
N ALA A 147 10.45 -21.00 -17.77
CA ALA A 147 11.59 -21.53 -18.49
C ALA A 147 11.28 -21.34 -19.97
N ARG A 148 12.18 -20.66 -20.70
CA ARG A 148 12.27 -20.95 -22.14
C ARG A 148 12.43 -22.46 -22.18
N GLN A 149 11.31 -23.15 -22.40
CA GLN A 149 11.29 -24.48 -22.93
C GLN A 149 12.02 -24.28 -24.25
N HIS A 150 13.33 -24.55 -24.21
CA HIS A 150 14.04 -24.97 -25.39
C HIS A 150 13.11 -25.97 -26.08
N PRO A 151 12.70 -25.72 -27.33
CA PRO A 151 12.00 -26.74 -28.06
C PRO A 151 12.98 -27.90 -28.21
N ALA A 152 12.81 -28.93 -27.39
CA ALA A 152 13.36 -30.24 -27.66
C ALA A 152 12.53 -30.81 -28.82
N GLY A 153 12.99 -30.52 -30.04
CA GLY A 153 12.42 -31.02 -31.27
C GLY A 153 13.35 -30.73 -32.44
N GLY A 154 14.08 -31.76 -32.88
CA GLY A 154 14.73 -31.78 -34.20
C GLY A 154 16.24 -31.96 -34.19
N ALA A 155 16.70 -33.19 -33.91
CA ALA A 155 17.96 -33.67 -34.45
C ALA A 155 17.80 -33.91 -35.97
N GLY A 156 18.81 -33.52 -36.76
CA GLY A 156 18.92 -33.74 -38.21
C GLY A 156 18.33 -32.58 -39.03
N ASN A 157 19.03 -31.88 -39.90
CA ASN A 157 20.26 -32.15 -40.62
C ASN A 157 21.04 -30.85 -40.81
N HIS A 158 22.34 -30.87 -40.54
CA HIS A 158 23.30 -30.05 -41.27
C HIS A 158 23.52 -30.74 -42.61
N PRO A 159 23.02 -30.25 -43.75
CA PRO A 159 23.71 -30.50 -44.99
C PRO A 159 24.88 -29.48 -44.93
N ASN A 160 26.14 -29.89 -44.83
CA ASN A 160 27.04 -29.98 -45.98
C ASN A 160 28.46 -30.29 -45.44
N ASP A 161 28.74 -31.54 -45.08
CA ASP A 161 30.08 -32.15 -44.98
C ASP A 161 29.81 -33.67 -45.10
N ALA A 162 30.19 -34.45 -46.13
CA ALA A 162 31.13 -34.31 -47.21
C ALA A 162 30.86 -35.40 -48.29
N ALA A 163 31.56 -35.29 -49.44
CA ALA A 163 31.62 -36.18 -50.62
C ALA A 163 30.39 -36.13 -51.56
N ASP A 164 30.49 -35.96 -52.87
CA ASP A 164 31.42 -36.59 -53.83
C ASP A 164 31.47 -35.75 -55.14
N ALA A 165 32.48 -36.04 -55.96
CA ALA A 165 32.99 -35.34 -57.11
C ALA A 165 32.03 -35.12 -58.30
N GLY A 166 32.29 -34.04 -59.06
CA GLY A 166 32.09 -34.04 -60.51
C GLY A 166 31.64 -32.71 -61.14
N SER A 167 32.48 -32.21 -62.06
CA SER A 167 32.08 -31.58 -63.33
C SER A 167 32.15 -30.03 -63.45
N LEU A 168 33.20 -29.59 -64.18
CA LEU A 168 33.29 -28.43 -65.11
C LEU A 168 33.22 -27.03 -64.46
N GLY A 169 34.12 -26.06 -64.69
CA GLY A 169 35.03 -25.80 -65.80
C GLY A 169 34.94 -24.29 -66.12
N GLY A 170 36.09 -23.60 -66.16
CA GLY A 170 36.27 -22.22 -66.65
C GLY A 170 36.05 -21.13 -65.59
N GLY A 171 36.91 -20.13 -65.39
CA GLY A 171 38.08 -19.66 -66.11
C GLY A 171 38.19 -18.13 -65.95
N GLN A 172 39.44 -17.64 -65.99
CA GLN A 172 39.87 -16.23 -66.04
C GLN A 172 39.74 -15.40 -64.74
N GLY A 173 40.72 -14.60 -64.34
CA GLY A 173 42.01 -14.28 -64.95
C GLY A 173 42.80 -13.33 -64.05
N ILE A 174 44.12 -13.54 -64.06
CA ILE A 174 45.17 -12.89 -63.27
C ILE A 174 45.63 -11.60 -63.99
N THR A 175 46.00 -10.55 -63.26
CA THR A 175 47.13 -9.62 -63.51
C THR A 175 47.27 -8.71 -62.26
N GLY A 176 48.38 -8.71 -61.50
CA GLY A 176 49.69 -8.05 -61.75
C GLY A 176 49.65 -6.59 -61.23
N GLY A 177 50.57 -5.96 -60.50
CA GLY A 177 51.93 -6.18 -59.96
C GLY A 177 52.52 -4.80 -59.53
N ASN A 178 53.55 -4.80 -58.65
CA ASN A 178 54.58 -3.75 -58.35
C ASN A 178 54.32 -2.46 -57.50
N ARG A 179 54.93 -2.43 -56.27
CA ARG A 179 55.99 -1.53 -55.65
C ARG A 179 56.08 0.01 -55.94
N PRO A 180 56.88 0.86 -55.20
CA PRO A 180 57.28 1.00 -53.76
C PRO A 180 57.52 2.48 -53.21
N GLY A 181 57.88 2.65 -51.92
CA GLY A 181 58.63 3.80 -51.29
C GLY A 181 57.83 4.73 -50.34
N GLY A 182 58.28 5.31 -49.20
CA GLY A 182 59.52 5.37 -48.39
C GLY A 182 59.40 6.34 -47.15
N GLY A 183 60.28 6.22 -46.13
CA GLY A 183 60.69 7.22 -45.10
C GLY A 183 59.83 7.41 -43.83
N SER A 184 60.28 7.80 -42.61
CA SER A 184 61.54 7.71 -41.80
C SER A 184 61.30 8.34 -40.39
N GLY A 185 61.91 7.81 -39.31
CA GLY A 185 62.29 8.47 -38.02
C GLY A 185 61.23 8.64 -36.91
N ASN A 186 61.52 8.68 -35.59
CA ASN A 186 62.73 8.49 -34.75
C ASN A 186 62.34 8.59 -33.23
N LEU A 187 63.09 7.91 -32.32
CA LEU A 187 63.35 8.16 -30.86
C LEU A 187 62.18 8.14 -29.83
N GLY A 188 62.26 7.67 -28.58
CA GLY A 188 63.26 7.16 -27.63
C GLY A 188 62.50 6.88 -26.29
N GLU A 189 62.62 5.72 -25.65
CA GLU A 189 63.51 5.38 -24.53
C GLU A 189 63.23 6.08 -23.17
N ALA A 190 62.69 5.32 -22.19
CA ALA A 190 62.94 5.34 -20.73
C ALA A 190 61.99 4.29 -20.04
N ASN A 191 62.37 3.11 -19.52
CA ASN A 191 63.34 2.77 -18.46
C ASN A 191 62.94 3.41 -17.10
N ARG A 192 62.85 2.77 -15.92
CA ARG A 192 63.13 1.43 -15.35
C ARG A 192 62.79 1.51 -13.83
N ARG A 193 62.43 0.38 -13.19
CA ARG A 193 62.65 -0.01 -11.76
C ARG A 193 61.85 0.75 -10.67
N GLY A 194 61.38 0.14 -9.56
CA GLY A 194 61.46 -1.23 -9.04
C GLY A 194 61.15 -1.27 -7.53
N GLY A 195 60.78 -2.46 -7.00
CA GLY A 195 60.90 -2.90 -5.58
C GLY A 195 59.89 -2.33 -4.56
N GLY A 196 59.38 -3.06 -3.56
CA GLY A 196 59.63 -4.42 -3.12
C GLY A 196 58.93 -4.70 -1.77
N ALA A 197 58.87 -6.00 -1.43
CA ALA A 197 58.84 -6.63 -0.11
C ALA A 197 57.74 -6.29 0.92
N GLY A 198 57.03 -7.34 1.36
CA GLY A 198 56.27 -7.36 2.60
C GLY A 198 57.07 -7.82 3.82
N ALA A 199 56.54 -7.52 5.01
CA ALA A 199 56.54 -8.32 6.25
C ALA A 199 55.99 -7.44 7.40
N ARG A 200 54.87 -7.82 8.04
CA ARG A 200 54.76 -8.38 9.42
C ARG A 200 55.15 -7.35 10.52
N ASN A 201 54.37 -7.01 11.56
CA ASN A 201 53.72 -7.89 12.54
C ASN A 201 53.01 -7.08 13.66
N PHE A 202 51.88 -7.63 14.17
CA PHE A 202 51.52 -7.84 15.58
C PHE A 202 50.88 -6.73 16.45
N GLY A 203 49.73 -7.07 17.06
CA GLY A 203 49.25 -6.54 18.34
C GLY A 203 47.73 -6.32 18.42
N GLY A 204 46.95 -7.29 18.93
CA GLY A 204 45.59 -7.02 19.44
C GLY A 204 45.63 -6.44 20.87
N PRO A 205 44.53 -6.40 21.66
CA PRO A 205 43.10 -6.24 21.34
C PRO A 205 42.53 -4.98 22.05
N THR A 206 41.82 -4.08 21.36
CA THR A 206 41.07 -3.01 22.04
C THR A 206 39.58 -3.37 22.11
N ARG A 207 39.13 -3.62 23.35
CA ARG A 207 37.73 -3.77 23.75
C ARG A 207 36.90 -2.51 23.42
N PRO A 208 35.58 -2.66 23.31
CA PRO A 208 34.67 -1.66 22.80
C PRO A 208 34.33 -0.61 23.87
N GLY A 209 34.21 0.66 23.47
CA GLY A 209 33.72 1.71 24.35
C GLY A 209 33.78 3.12 23.76
N GLY A 210 32.63 3.62 23.31
CA GLY A 210 32.17 4.97 23.63
C GLY A 210 32.43 6.11 22.63
N GLY A 211 31.46 6.32 21.72
CA GLY A 211 31.24 7.60 21.02
C GLY A 211 31.06 7.43 19.51
N ALA A 212 29.88 7.49 18.89
CA ALA A 212 28.53 7.85 19.35
C ALA A 212 27.57 6.69 19.05
N ASP A 213 26.85 6.29 20.08
CA ASP A 213 25.66 5.46 19.97
C ASP A 213 24.59 6.25 19.20
N ALA A 214 24.38 5.88 17.93
CA ALA A 214 23.17 6.24 17.19
C ALA A 214 22.12 5.13 17.35
N SER A 215 21.77 4.79 18.60
CA SER A 215 20.57 4.04 18.90
C SER A 215 19.36 4.97 18.78
N THR A 216 18.41 4.54 17.95
CA THR A 216 17.01 4.98 17.93
C THR A 216 16.73 6.45 17.65
N ARG A 217 16.84 6.83 16.37
CA ARG A 217 15.85 7.69 15.73
C ARG A 217 15.50 7.14 14.35
N PRO A 218 14.40 6.39 14.17
CA PRO A 218 13.86 6.18 12.82
C PRO A 218 12.96 7.37 12.47
N GLY A 219 13.60 8.50 12.18
CA GLY A 219 13.01 9.63 11.47
C GLY A 219 13.85 9.87 10.22
N GLY A 220 13.38 9.40 9.07
CA GLY A 220 14.10 9.49 7.79
C GLY A 220 13.53 8.52 6.77
N GLY A 221 12.52 8.97 6.03
CA GLY A 221 11.65 8.18 5.16
C GLY A 221 12.36 7.35 4.09
N GLY A 222 12.26 6.03 4.25
CA GLY A 222 12.05 5.15 3.10
C GLY A 222 10.56 5.18 2.78
N SER A 223 10.19 5.69 1.61
CA SER A 223 8.80 5.68 1.15
C SER A 223 8.38 4.24 0.85
N PHE A 224 7.84 3.55 1.85
CA PHE A 224 7.03 2.36 1.63
C PHE A 224 5.66 2.87 1.23
N GLY A 225 5.36 2.88 -0.08
CA GLY A 225 4.06 3.33 -0.58
C GLY A 225 2.94 2.68 0.22
N GLY A 226 2.14 3.49 0.91
CA GLY A 226 1.00 3.01 1.71
C GLY A 226 0.11 2.16 0.81
N GLY A 227 -0.03 0.88 1.15
CA GLY A 227 -0.81 -0.05 0.33
C GLY A 227 -2.26 0.44 0.27
N ASP A 228 -2.72 0.75 -0.95
CA ASP A 228 -4.09 1.18 -1.25
C ASP A 228 -5.10 0.09 -0.85
N GLY A 229 -5.49 0.07 0.41
CA GLY A 229 -6.61 -0.73 0.90
C GLY A 229 -7.93 -0.13 0.47
N LEU A 230 -8.95 -0.97 0.28
CA LEU A 230 -10.35 -0.54 0.14
C LEU A 230 -10.72 0.39 1.30
N ILE A 231 -10.41 -0.02 2.54
CA ILE A 231 -10.56 0.78 3.75
C ILE A 231 -9.16 1.02 4.33
N GLN A 232 -8.91 2.24 4.79
CA GLN A 232 -7.63 2.64 5.37
C GLN A 232 -7.80 3.21 6.77
N PHE A 233 -7.11 2.61 7.74
CA PHE A 233 -7.00 3.13 9.10
C PHE A 233 -5.60 3.70 9.30
N MET A 234 -5.54 4.93 9.79
CA MET A 234 -4.30 5.66 9.99
C MET A 234 -4.30 6.35 11.35
N SER A 235 -3.15 6.32 12.02
CA SER A 235 -2.88 7.18 13.18
C SER A 235 -2.13 8.43 12.72
N ALA A 236 -2.53 9.59 13.24
CA ALA A 236 -1.83 10.86 13.09
C ALA A 236 -1.30 11.34 14.44
N GLY A 237 -0.15 12.01 14.46
CA GLY A 237 0.46 12.57 15.67
C GLY A 237 1.63 11.74 16.20
N ALA A 238 2.11 12.11 17.40
CA ALA A 238 3.34 11.57 17.99
C ALA A 238 3.12 10.38 18.94
N ALA A 239 1.91 9.84 19.00
CA ALA A 239 1.52 8.75 19.89
C ALA A 239 0.55 7.80 19.17
N PRO A 240 0.38 6.56 19.65
CA PRO A 240 -0.56 5.65 19.03
C PRO A 240 -2.02 6.13 19.16
N ASN A 241 -2.83 5.89 18.13
CA ASN A 241 -4.26 5.82 18.30
C ASN A 241 -4.60 4.42 18.83
N THR A 242 -5.39 4.33 19.91
CA THR A 242 -5.71 3.05 20.54
C THR A 242 -7.16 2.61 20.39
N SER A 243 -7.90 3.24 19.47
CA SER A 243 -9.36 3.15 19.42
C SER A 243 -9.89 3.26 18.00
N MET A 244 -9.41 2.40 17.10
CA MET A 244 -10.05 2.19 15.79
C MET A 244 -10.72 0.82 15.74
N ARG A 245 -11.97 0.77 15.27
CA ARG A 245 -12.73 -0.47 15.17
C ARG A 245 -13.41 -0.62 13.82
N MET A 246 -13.43 -1.85 13.33
CA MET A 246 -14.26 -2.28 12.20
C MET A 246 -15.04 -3.49 12.65
N ASP A 247 -16.37 -3.43 12.65
CA ASP A 247 -17.17 -4.57 13.07
C ASP A 247 -18.53 -4.68 12.40
N HIS A 248 -19.04 -5.91 12.20
CA HIS A 248 -20.27 -6.17 11.46
C HIS A 248 -20.24 -5.64 10.02
N CYS A 249 -19.05 -5.56 9.41
CA CYS A 249 -18.91 -5.23 8.01
C CYS A 249 -18.74 -6.48 7.15
N HIS A 250 -19.31 -6.42 5.96
CA HIS A 250 -19.16 -7.45 4.94
C HIS A 250 -18.41 -6.87 3.75
N VAL A 251 -17.37 -7.55 3.27
CA VAL A 251 -16.70 -7.21 2.01
C VAL A 251 -16.87 -8.37 1.06
N THR A 252 -17.57 -8.16 -0.05
CA THR A 252 -17.86 -9.22 -1.02
C THR A 252 -16.73 -9.41 -2.02
N ALA A 253 -16.67 -10.59 -2.61
CA ALA A 253 -15.81 -10.90 -3.74
C ALA A 253 -16.62 -11.03 -5.04
N PRO A 254 -16.04 -10.66 -6.20
CA PRO A 254 -14.75 -9.99 -6.33
C PRO A 254 -14.87 -8.50 -5.98
N ILE A 255 -13.83 -7.95 -5.37
CA ILE A 255 -13.62 -6.50 -5.20
C ILE A 255 -12.23 -6.15 -5.70
N TYR A 256 -12.10 -5.06 -6.46
CA TYR A 256 -10.87 -4.74 -7.19
C TYR A 256 -9.83 -4.03 -6.31
N TYR A 257 -9.42 -4.67 -5.22
CA TYR A 257 -8.32 -4.25 -4.35
C TYR A 257 -7.44 -5.43 -3.95
N GLY A 258 -6.13 -5.19 -3.86
CA GLY A 258 -5.17 -6.18 -3.35
C GLY A 258 -5.21 -6.30 -1.82
N VAL A 259 -5.72 -5.28 -1.13
CA VAL A 259 -5.88 -5.24 0.32
C VAL A 259 -7.28 -4.73 0.66
N LEU A 260 -8.00 -5.40 1.56
CA LEU A 260 -9.32 -4.94 2.01
C LEU A 260 -9.20 -3.90 3.13
N LEU A 261 -8.52 -4.24 4.23
CA LEU A 261 -8.19 -3.28 5.29
C LEU A 261 -6.68 -3.03 5.35
N SER A 262 -6.28 -1.78 5.11
CA SER A 262 -4.91 -1.31 5.27
C SER A 262 -4.81 -0.50 6.56
N VAL A 263 -3.95 -0.93 7.48
CA VAL A 263 -3.67 -0.24 8.74
C VAL A 263 -2.26 0.32 8.65
N ASN A 264 -2.12 1.64 8.73
CA ASN A 264 -0.83 2.33 8.61
C ASN A 264 -0.54 3.19 9.84
N GLY A 265 0.71 3.12 10.31
CA GLY A 265 1.18 3.85 11.49
C GLY A 265 0.79 3.17 12.80
N TRP A 266 0.80 3.93 13.89
CA TRP A 266 0.61 3.40 15.24
C TRP A 266 -0.88 3.32 15.60
N VAL A 267 -1.57 2.34 15.01
CA VAL A 267 -2.98 2.07 15.27
C VAL A 267 -3.11 0.79 16.08
N TYR A 268 -3.75 0.88 17.24
CA TYR A 268 -4.32 -0.26 17.94
C TYR A 268 -5.84 -0.25 17.75
N GLY A 269 -6.39 -1.42 17.47
CA GLY A 269 -7.79 -1.52 17.11
C GLY A 269 -8.31 -2.94 17.16
N VAL A 270 -9.59 -3.07 16.83
CA VAL A 270 -10.29 -4.36 16.78
C VAL A 270 -11.02 -4.46 15.45
N ALA A 271 -10.74 -5.53 14.71
CA ALA A 271 -11.57 -5.97 13.60
C ALA A 271 -12.32 -7.23 14.05
N ASP A 272 -13.59 -7.08 14.41
CA ASP A 272 -14.40 -8.16 14.98
C ASP A 272 -15.70 -8.34 14.19
N HIS A 273 -16.28 -9.54 14.18
CA HIS A 273 -17.57 -9.78 13.53
C HIS A 273 -17.68 -9.34 12.06
N ASN A 274 -16.58 -9.37 11.32
CA ASN A 274 -16.58 -9.07 9.89
C ASN A 274 -16.62 -10.35 9.08
N VAL A 275 -17.20 -10.29 7.88
CA VAL A 275 -17.00 -11.31 6.85
C VAL A 275 -16.26 -10.66 5.69
N MET A 276 -15.15 -11.26 5.28
CA MET A 276 -14.32 -10.76 4.20
C MET A 276 -14.12 -11.89 3.20
N GLU A 277 -14.79 -11.78 2.07
CA GLU A 277 -14.59 -12.68 0.95
C GLU A 277 -13.31 -12.31 0.24
N VAL A 278 -12.38 -13.28 0.14
CA VAL A 278 -11.08 -13.08 -0.51
C VAL A 278 -10.97 -14.01 -1.71
N THR A 279 -10.53 -13.46 -2.84
CA THR A 279 -10.30 -14.23 -4.06
C THR A 279 -8.94 -13.87 -4.65
N GLY A 280 -8.28 -14.83 -5.31
CA GLY A 280 -6.98 -14.61 -5.95
C GLY A 280 -5.93 -14.04 -4.99
N ASN A 281 -5.33 -12.90 -5.37
CA ASN A 281 -4.28 -12.20 -4.61
C ASN A 281 -4.82 -11.11 -3.67
N THR A 282 -6.09 -11.17 -3.27
CA THR A 282 -6.67 -10.23 -2.30
C THR A 282 -6.30 -10.66 -0.88
N HIS A 283 -5.72 -9.74 -0.12
CA HIS A 283 -5.42 -9.91 1.29
C HIS A 283 -6.48 -9.19 2.16
N PRO A 284 -7.02 -9.83 3.20
CA PRO A 284 -8.03 -9.20 4.05
C PRO A 284 -7.43 -8.06 4.87
N PHE A 285 -6.19 -8.24 5.38
CA PHE A 285 -5.48 -7.25 6.18
C PHE A 285 -4.07 -7.00 5.64
N PHE A 286 -3.64 -5.76 5.71
CA PHE A 286 -2.25 -5.36 5.65
C PHE A 286 -1.98 -4.40 6.81
N VAL A 287 -0.98 -4.70 7.63
CA VAL A 287 -0.58 -3.86 8.78
C VAL A 287 0.84 -3.40 8.56
N GLY A 288 1.01 -2.09 8.37
CA GLY A 288 2.28 -1.40 8.27
C GLY A 288 2.49 -0.46 9.46
N HIS A 289 3.66 -0.53 10.09
CA HIS A 289 4.04 0.27 11.26
C HIS A 289 5.01 1.38 10.90
#